data_AF-A0A7K8K7D8-F1
#
_entry.id   AF-A0A7K8K7D8-F1
#
_cell.length_a   1.000
_cell.length_b   1.000
_cell.length_c   1.000
_cell.angle_alpha   90.00
_cell.angle_beta   90.00
_cell.angle_gamma   90.00
#
_symmetry.space_group_name_H-M   'P 1'
#
loop_
_entity.id
_entity.type
_entity.pdbx_description
1 polymer ?
#
loop_
_entity_poly.entity_id
_entity_poly.type
_entity_poly.pdbx_seq_one_letter_code
_entity_poly.pdbx_strand_id
1 'polypeptide(L)'
;SNPCHNGGVCYSIWDDFTCTCPPNTAGKACEEVKWCELGPCPPEAQCQLVRQGFECLANAVFSGRSSAIFYRSNGKISRDLTSVVFGFRTRDTDVILLYAEKEPEFVTVSIHNSKLLFQLQSGNSVYKLTLASSLPVSDGKWHQVTVSMAEPLSQFSRWHMDIDHKKDTATSTTAAGSLNFLREETDIYVADKAFDNLDGLRGCMSTIEISGIYLSYFENADIPTKKPQEEQFVKISANPALTGCLQVDVCSSDPCMHEGVCEDSYTSYRCVCPKGWTGAHCEVNIDECSSNPCIHGNCTDGINSYECSCEPGYRGVNCEEDIDNCRGHQCSNGATCVDGINGYSCLCAGNFTGKFCRYRRLPYTVCGNEERNLTCFNYGNCTDLSGELTCVCLPGFAGERCEKDIDECSSDPCLNGGLCQNLLNKFHCLCDVNYAGDRCEIDVSDLSFFVSLLLWQNLFQLLSYLILRMDDDPAVEWGEQEDY
;
A
#
# COMPACT_ATOMS: atom_id res chain seq x y z
N SER A 1 4.91 -51.07 65.19
CA SER A 1 4.73 -49.75 64.56
C SER A 1 3.73 -49.90 63.43
N ASN A 2 2.91 -48.88 63.14
CA ASN A 2 2.07 -48.89 61.94
C ASN A 2 3.01 -48.74 60.72
N PRO A 3 3.09 -49.74 59.82
CA PRO A 3 3.96 -49.68 58.65
C PRO A 3 3.39 -48.83 57.51
N CYS A 4 2.10 -48.45 57.54
CA CYS A 4 1.51 -47.62 56.49
C CYS A 4 1.82 -46.13 56.70
N HIS A 5 2.17 -45.46 55.60
CA HIS A 5 2.49 -44.04 55.49
C HIS A 5 1.31 -43.23 54.95
N ASN A 6 1.43 -41.90 54.98
CA ASN A 6 0.53 -40.95 54.32
C ASN A 6 -0.97 -41.14 54.62
N GLY A 7 -1.32 -41.61 55.82
CA GLY A 7 -2.71 -41.85 56.23
C GLY A 7 -3.30 -43.18 55.76
N GLY A 8 -2.48 -44.11 55.25
CA GLY A 8 -2.90 -45.46 54.91
C GLY A 8 -3.41 -46.26 56.12
N VAL A 9 -4.46 -47.05 55.91
CA VAL A 9 -5.04 -47.92 56.93
C VAL A 9 -4.36 -49.28 56.87
N CYS A 10 -3.75 -49.71 57.97
CA CYS A 10 -3.00 -50.96 58.06
C CYS A 10 -3.85 -52.15 58.46
N TYR A 11 -3.65 -53.27 57.77
CA TYR A 11 -4.18 -54.57 58.14
C TYR A 11 -3.01 -55.57 58.26
N SER A 12 -2.88 -56.18 59.43
CA SER A 12 -1.90 -57.25 59.66
C SER A 12 -2.35 -58.54 58.98
N ILE A 13 -1.45 -59.21 58.28
CA ILE A 13 -1.61 -60.58 57.80
C ILE A 13 -0.51 -61.46 58.43
N TRP A 14 -0.57 -62.79 58.26
CA TRP A 14 0.40 -63.68 58.92
C TRP A 14 1.82 -63.42 58.40
N ASP A 15 2.71 -62.96 59.30
CA ASP A 15 4.08 -62.52 59.02
C ASP A 15 4.25 -61.40 57.98
N ASP A 16 3.19 -60.64 57.66
CA ASP A 16 3.25 -59.52 56.70
C ASP A 16 2.14 -58.47 56.99
N PHE A 17 2.03 -57.43 56.16
CA PHE A 17 1.00 -56.40 56.25
C PHE A 17 0.47 -55.99 54.87
N THR A 18 -0.74 -55.43 54.85
CA THR A 18 -1.29 -54.73 53.69
C THR A 18 -1.85 -53.38 54.11
N CYS A 19 -1.71 -52.38 53.25
CA CYS A 19 -2.22 -51.04 53.48
C CYS A 19 -3.31 -50.71 52.46
N THR A 20 -4.43 -50.16 52.93
CA THR A 20 -5.39 -49.47 52.04
C THR A 20 -4.97 -48.01 51.94
N CYS A 21 -4.56 -47.60 50.75
CA CYS A 21 -3.99 -46.28 50.50
C CYS A 21 -5.06 -45.25 50.11
N PRO A 22 -4.93 -44.00 50.58
CA PRO A 22 -5.66 -42.86 50.04
C PRO A 22 -5.49 -42.72 48.52
N PRO A 23 -6.44 -42.11 47.79
CA PRO A 23 -6.48 -42.07 46.33
C PRO A 23 -5.19 -41.57 45.65
N ASN A 24 -4.52 -40.61 46.30
CA ASN A 24 -3.32 -39.90 45.85
C ASN A 24 -2.02 -40.56 46.32
N THR A 25 -2.07 -41.80 46.82
CA THR A 25 -0.90 -42.54 47.30
C THR A 25 -0.91 -43.98 46.78
N ALA A 26 0.27 -44.56 46.61
CA ALA A 26 0.49 -45.91 46.11
C ALA A 26 1.66 -46.57 46.85
N GLY A 27 1.98 -47.81 46.49
CA GLY A 27 2.97 -48.63 47.17
C GLY A 27 2.38 -49.55 48.23
N LYS A 28 3.16 -50.54 48.68
CA LYS A 28 2.70 -51.56 49.65
C LYS A 28 2.36 -50.95 51.00
N ALA A 29 3.08 -49.90 51.36
CA ALA A 29 2.96 -49.13 52.59
C ALA A 29 2.35 -47.74 52.37
N CYS A 30 1.78 -47.42 51.19
CA CYS A 30 1.31 -46.09 50.82
C CYS A 30 2.41 -45.01 50.85
N GLU A 31 3.64 -45.42 50.60
CA GLU A 31 4.86 -44.60 50.64
C GLU A 31 5.04 -43.70 49.41
N GLU A 32 4.43 -44.06 48.27
CA GLU A 32 4.53 -43.30 47.03
C GLU A 32 3.41 -42.27 46.97
N VAL A 33 3.75 -40.98 46.90
CA VAL A 33 2.76 -39.92 46.70
C VAL A 33 2.64 -39.62 45.21
N LYS A 34 1.41 -39.66 44.69
CA LYS A 34 1.10 -39.33 43.30
C LYS A 34 0.94 -37.81 43.13
N TRP A 35 2.06 -37.10 43.22
CA TRP A 35 2.09 -35.63 43.28
C TRP A 35 1.27 -34.95 42.17
N CYS A 36 1.36 -35.41 40.93
CA CYS A 36 0.65 -34.76 39.82
C CYS A 36 -0.87 -34.94 39.84
N GLU A 37 -1.40 -35.97 40.51
CA GLU A 37 -2.85 -36.13 40.70
C GLU A 37 -3.43 -35.08 41.68
N LEU A 38 -2.57 -34.40 42.45
CA LEU A 38 -2.97 -33.30 43.35
C LEU A 38 -3.11 -31.95 42.63
N GLY A 39 -2.79 -31.86 41.33
CA GLY A 39 -2.78 -30.61 40.58
C GLY A 39 -1.87 -29.53 41.19
N PRO A 40 -0.59 -29.82 41.52
CA PRO A 40 0.27 -28.88 42.22
C PRO A 40 0.85 -27.79 41.30
N CYS A 41 0.66 -27.90 39.98
CA CYS A 41 1.22 -26.99 38.99
C CYS A 41 0.18 -25.99 38.46
N PRO A 42 0.61 -24.80 38.02
CA PRO A 42 -0.25 -23.85 37.32
C PRO A 42 -0.91 -24.45 36.07
N PRO A 43 -2.05 -23.91 35.59
CA PRO A 43 -2.79 -24.46 34.45
C PRO A 43 -2.00 -24.55 33.15
N GLU A 44 -1.04 -23.63 32.94
CA GLU A 44 -0.20 -23.58 31.73
C GLU A 44 0.97 -24.58 31.78
N ALA A 45 1.14 -25.30 32.89
CA ALA A 45 2.26 -26.19 33.14
C ALA A 45 1.86 -27.67 33.12
N GLN A 46 2.75 -28.49 32.57
CA GLN A 46 2.66 -29.95 32.68
C GLN A 46 3.38 -30.42 33.95
N CYS A 47 2.68 -31.15 34.81
CA CYS A 47 3.30 -31.78 35.96
C CYS A 47 4.08 -33.05 35.56
N GLN A 48 5.36 -33.09 35.92
CA GLN A 48 6.27 -34.20 35.70
C GLN A 48 6.69 -34.79 37.05
N LEU A 49 6.55 -36.10 37.22
CA LEU A 49 7.06 -36.78 38.41
C LEU A 49 8.60 -36.86 38.35
N VAL A 50 9.24 -36.56 39.47
CA VAL A 50 10.69 -36.67 39.67
C VAL A 50 10.99 -37.52 40.91
N ARG A 51 12.25 -37.86 41.15
CA ARG A 51 12.65 -38.60 42.37
C ARG A 51 12.13 -37.88 43.61
N GLN A 52 11.23 -38.55 44.32
CA GLN A 52 10.64 -38.07 45.58
C GLN A 52 9.94 -36.70 45.45
N GLY A 53 9.37 -36.38 44.28
CA GLY A 53 8.64 -35.12 44.10
C GLY A 53 8.05 -34.91 42.71
N PHE A 54 7.89 -33.64 42.35
CA PHE A 54 7.33 -33.24 41.06
C PHE A 54 7.96 -31.95 40.56
N GLU A 55 7.85 -31.71 39.26
CA GLU A 55 8.23 -30.46 38.63
C GLU A 55 7.15 -29.98 37.65
N CYS A 56 7.01 -28.66 37.53
CA CYS A 56 6.12 -28.02 36.59
C CYS A 56 6.93 -27.60 35.36
N LEU A 57 6.66 -28.27 34.24
CA LEU A 57 7.30 -28.04 32.96
C LEU A 57 6.42 -27.14 32.10
N ALA A 58 7.03 -26.19 31.41
CA ALA A 58 6.35 -25.38 30.42
C ALA A 58 7.29 -25.05 29.25
N ASN A 59 6.69 -24.68 28.13
CA ASN A 59 7.37 -23.97 27.07
C ASN A 59 7.31 -22.47 27.38
N ALA A 60 8.36 -21.73 27.04
CA ALA A 60 8.41 -20.29 27.22
C ALA A 60 8.85 -19.58 25.93
N VAL A 61 8.32 -18.38 25.72
CA VAL A 61 8.73 -17.47 24.65
C VAL A 61 9.77 -16.49 25.15
N PHE A 62 10.80 -16.29 24.35
CA PHE A 62 11.87 -15.32 24.54
C PHE A 62 11.80 -14.29 23.41
N SER A 63 11.91 -13.00 23.78
CA SER A 63 11.62 -11.87 22.87
C SER A 63 12.85 -11.32 22.13
N GLY A 64 14.04 -11.88 22.38
CA GLY A 64 15.32 -11.34 21.95
C GLY A 64 15.86 -10.19 22.82
N ARG A 65 15.01 -9.50 23.59
CA ARG A 65 15.50 -8.53 24.57
C ARG A 65 16.14 -9.27 25.74
N SER A 66 17.33 -8.83 26.16
CA SER A 66 18.04 -9.49 27.27
C SER A 66 17.18 -9.52 28.53
N SER A 67 16.87 -10.72 29.00
CA SER A 67 16.07 -10.99 30.19
C SER A 67 16.57 -12.27 30.88
N ALA A 68 17.83 -12.23 31.33
CA ALA A 68 18.55 -13.34 31.97
C ALA A 68 17.69 -14.20 32.87
N ILE A 69 17.40 -15.43 32.43
CA ILE A 69 16.92 -16.45 33.36
C ILE A 69 18.14 -17.30 33.72
N PHE A 70 18.46 -17.31 35.02
CA PHE A 70 19.58 -18.12 35.49
C PHE A 70 19.24 -18.91 36.74
N TYR A 71 19.88 -20.06 36.82
CA TYR A 71 19.63 -21.09 37.81
C TYR A 71 20.91 -21.43 38.55
N ARG A 72 20.78 -21.93 39.78
CA ARG A 72 21.90 -22.44 40.57
C ARG A 72 21.49 -23.72 41.29
N SER A 73 22.44 -24.64 41.46
CA SER A 73 22.26 -25.82 42.31
C SER A 73 21.86 -25.40 43.73
N ASN A 74 20.94 -26.14 44.35
CA ASN A 74 20.63 -25.97 45.77
C ASN A 74 21.65 -26.64 46.71
N GLY A 75 22.78 -27.14 46.18
CA GLY A 75 23.86 -27.80 46.92
C GLY A 75 23.57 -29.25 47.34
N LYS A 76 22.41 -29.81 46.98
CA LYS A 76 22.02 -31.18 47.33
C LYS A 76 22.14 -32.19 46.20
N ILE A 77 22.54 -31.74 45.01
CA ILE A 77 22.66 -32.59 43.83
C ILE A 77 23.81 -33.58 44.03
N SER A 78 23.47 -34.86 44.19
CA SER A 78 24.39 -35.96 44.46
C SER A 78 24.62 -36.85 43.23
N ARG A 79 23.65 -36.91 42.32
CA ARG A 79 23.74 -37.68 41.06
C ARG A 79 24.79 -37.11 40.10
N ASP A 80 25.24 -37.96 39.18
CA ASP A 80 26.08 -37.54 38.07
C ASP A 80 25.25 -36.84 36.97
N LEU A 81 25.78 -35.73 36.47
CA LEU A 81 25.16 -34.93 35.42
C LEU A 81 25.81 -35.28 34.07
N THR A 82 25.12 -36.08 33.26
CA THR A 82 25.65 -36.72 32.04
C THR A 82 24.79 -36.49 30.80
N SER A 83 23.69 -35.74 30.92
CA SER A 83 22.82 -35.39 29.80
C SER A 83 22.18 -34.02 29.96
N VAL A 84 21.87 -33.40 28.83
CA VAL A 84 21.04 -32.19 28.67
C VAL A 84 19.99 -32.47 27.59
N VAL A 85 18.72 -32.23 27.91
CA VAL A 85 17.58 -32.46 27.01
C VAL A 85 16.69 -31.22 27.02
N PHE A 86 16.35 -30.71 25.84
CA PHE A 86 15.47 -29.56 25.69
C PHE A 86 14.93 -29.51 24.25
N GLY A 87 13.78 -28.87 24.08
CA GLY A 87 13.25 -28.49 22.78
C GLY A 87 13.41 -26.99 22.56
N PHE A 88 13.55 -26.57 21.31
CA PHE A 88 13.49 -25.14 20.96
C PHE A 88 12.92 -24.94 19.56
N ARG A 89 12.46 -23.73 19.28
CA ARG A 89 12.21 -23.25 17.91
C ARG A 89 12.64 -21.81 17.77
N THR A 90 13.29 -21.45 16.68
CA THR A 90 13.71 -20.07 16.39
C THR A 90 14.03 -19.89 14.92
N ARG A 91 14.08 -18.64 14.47
CA ARG A 91 14.64 -18.21 13.18
C ARG A 91 15.99 -17.49 13.34
N ASP A 92 16.45 -17.28 14.57
CA ASP A 92 17.74 -16.67 14.84
C ASP A 92 18.87 -17.61 14.41
N THR A 93 19.84 -17.08 13.68
CA THR A 93 20.96 -17.86 13.13
C THR A 93 22.14 -17.96 14.09
N ASP A 94 22.22 -17.04 15.06
CA ASP A 94 23.35 -16.88 15.97
C ASP A 94 22.83 -16.46 17.35
N VAL A 95 22.85 -17.39 18.31
CA VAL A 95 22.35 -17.15 19.67
C VAL A 95 22.87 -18.17 20.67
N ILE A 96 23.05 -17.79 21.93
CA ILE A 96 23.38 -18.71 23.03
C ILE A 96 22.08 -19.18 23.70
N LEU A 97 21.87 -20.50 23.73
CA LEU A 97 20.70 -21.14 24.32
C LEU A 97 20.93 -21.49 25.80
N LEU A 98 22.12 -22.00 26.13
CA LEU A 98 22.51 -22.33 27.49
C LEU A 98 24.00 -22.04 27.68
N TYR A 99 24.34 -21.43 28.82
CA TYR A 99 25.72 -21.14 29.19
C TYR A 99 25.95 -21.33 30.68
N ALA A 100 27.03 -21.99 31.05
CA ALA A 100 27.50 -22.03 32.43
C ALA A 100 29.02 -22.14 32.45
N GLU A 101 29.65 -21.45 33.39
CA GLU A 101 31.10 -21.39 33.50
C GLU A 101 31.54 -21.37 34.97
N LYS A 102 32.59 -22.14 35.23
CA LYS A 102 33.38 -22.13 36.45
C LYS A 102 34.83 -22.39 36.06
N GLU A 103 35.57 -21.33 35.76
CA GLU A 103 36.92 -21.42 35.18
C GLU A 103 37.77 -22.54 35.82
N PRO A 104 38.37 -23.45 35.02
CA PRO A 104 38.42 -23.49 33.55
C PRO A 104 37.29 -24.31 32.90
N GLU A 105 36.29 -24.75 33.68
CA GLU A 105 35.18 -25.57 33.20
C GLU A 105 34.06 -24.71 32.62
N PHE A 106 33.49 -25.11 31.50
CA PHE A 106 32.32 -24.44 30.93
C PHE A 106 31.51 -25.38 30.06
N VAL A 107 30.24 -25.05 29.89
CA VAL A 107 29.35 -25.65 28.90
C VAL A 107 28.62 -24.54 28.14
N THR A 108 28.53 -24.69 26.82
CA THR A 108 27.79 -23.79 25.95
C THR A 108 26.96 -24.61 24.98
N VAL A 109 25.68 -24.28 24.89
CA VAL A 109 24.79 -24.68 23.81
C VAL A 109 24.43 -23.42 23.06
N SER A 110 24.76 -23.34 21.79
CA SER A 110 24.49 -22.18 20.95
C SER A 110 24.05 -22.57 19.56
N ILE A 111 23.43 -21.64 18.85
CA ILE A 111 23.24 -21.69 17.41
C ILE A 111 24.28 -20.75 16.81
N HIS A 112 24.97 -21.18 15.77
CA HIS A 112 25.92 -20.35 15.03
C HIS A 112 25.85 -20.71 13.54
N ASN A 113 25.63 -19.70 12.68
CA ASN A 113 25.31 -19.89 11.26
C ASN A 113 24.22 -20.97 11.04
N SER A 114 23.14 -20.86 11.80
CA SER A 114 21.99 -21.78 11.80
C SER A 114 22.28 -23.23 12.22
N LYS A 115 23.47 -23.56 12.73
CA LYS A 115 23.79 -24.90 13.23
C LYS A 115 23.83 -24.91 14.74
N LEU A 116 23.34 -25.98 15.35
CA LEU A 116 23.44 -26.18 16.79
C LEU A 116 24.87 -26.60 17.14
N LEU A 117 25.49 -25.92 18.10
CA LEU A 117 26.81 -26.22 18.63
C LEU A 117 26.70 -26.55 20.13
N PHE A 118 27.31 -27.65 20.54
CA PHE A 118 27.53 -27.99 21.93
C PHE A 118 29.03 -27.99 22.21
N GLN A 119 29.44 -27.21 23.20
CA GLN A 119 30.83 -27.08 23.59
C GLN A 119 30.96 -27.34 25.09
N LEU A 120 31.96 -28.13 25.47
CA LEU A 120 32.18 -28.52 26.86
C LEU A 120 33.67 -28.60 27.16
N GLN A 121 34.05 -28.05 28.29
CA GLN A 121 35.32 -28.32 28.96
C GLN A 121 35.00 -28.64 30.41
N SER A 122 35.37 -29.83 30.87
CA SER A 122 35.17 -30.24 32.26
C SER A 122 36.34 -31.06 32.79
N GLY A 123 36.58 -30.94 34.09
CA GLY A 123 37.63 -31.60 34.85
C GLY A 123 39.01 -31.22 34.33
N ASN A 124 39.86 -32.24 34.17
CA ASN A 124 41.23 -32.08 33.65
C ASN A 124 41.32 -32.20 32.12
N SER A 125 40.20 -32.07 31.39
CA SER A 125 40.26 -32.16 29.93
C SER A 125 41.09 -30.99 29.38
N VAL A 126 42.19 -31.32 28.70
CA VAL A 126 43.06 -30.33 28.04
C VAL A 126 42.38 -29.74 26.80
N TYR A 127 41.41 -30.46 26.22
CA TYR A 127 40.76 -30.09 24.98
C TYR A 127 39.28 -29.75 25.21
N LYS A 128 38.85 -28.68 24.54
CA LYS A 128 37.45 -28.32 24.38
C LYS A 128 36.74 -29.33 23.49
N LEU A 129 35.71 -29.98 24.01
CA LEU A 129 34.76 -30.77 23.25
C LEU A 129 33.93 -29.84 22.35
N THR A 130 33.68 -30.22 21.11
CA THR A 130 32.76 -29.49 20.22
C THR A 130 31.97 -30.49 19.38
N LEU A 131 30.64 -30.44 19.50
CA LEU A 131 29.69 -31.10 18.62
C LEU A 131 28.94 -30.04 17.84
N ALA A 132 28.66 -30.32 16.58
CA ALA A 132 27.85 -29.46 15.73
C ALA A 132 26.81 -30.29 14.98
N SER A 133 25.62 -29.73 14.80
CA SER A 133 24.60 -30.31 13.93
C SER A 133 25.09 -30.32 12.47
N SER A 134 24.72 -31.34 11.71
CA SER A 134 24.94 -31.38 10.28
C SER A 134 23.92 -30.52 9.53
N LEU A 135 22.68 -30.49 10.02
CA LEU A 135 21.56 -29.76 9.44
C LEU A 135 21.33 -28.40 10.13
N PRO A 136 20.74 -27.42 9.42
CA PRO A 136 20.31 -26.16 10.03
C PRO A 136 19.11 -26.36 10.95
N VAL A 137 19.04 -25.56 12.03
CA VAL A 137 18.02 -25.64 13.09
C VAL A 137 17.27 -24.32 13.32
N SER A 138 17.53 -23.30 12.50
CA SER A 138 16.90 -21.97 12.55
C SER A 138 15.72 -21.85 11.56
N ASP A 139 14.98 -22.94 11.34
CA ASP A 139 13.94 -23.01 10.31
C ASP A 139 12.54 -22.60 10.80
N GLY A 140 12.42 -22.18 12.07
CA GLY A 140 11.16 -21.83 12.73
C GLY A 140 10.37 -23.01 13.30
N LYS A 141 10.83 -24.25 13.10
CA LYS A 141 10.17 -25.45 13.62
C LYS A 141 10.75 -25.87 14.97
N TRP A 142 9.99 -26.69 15.68
CA TRP A 142 10.46 -27.30 16.92
C TRP A 142 11.49 -28.38 16.63
N HIS A 143 12.64 -28.27 17.29
CA HIS A 143 13.67 -29.28 17.35
C HIS A 143 13.80 -29.82 18.77
N GLN A 144 13.81 -31.14 18.91
CA GLN A 144 14.07 -31.81 20.18
C GLN A 144 15.54 -32.23 20.24
N VAL A 145 16.27 -31.68 21.19
CA VAL A 145 17.71 -31.90 21.37
C VAL A 145 17.96 -32.79 22.57
N THR A 146 18.80 -33.80 22.39
CA THR A 146 19.36 -34.62 23.46
C THR A 146 20.87 -34.66 23.30
N VAL A 147 21.61 -34.14 24.28
CA VAL A 147 23.06 -34.24 24.35
C VAL A 147 23.41 -35.10 25.57
N SER A 148 24.06 -36.23 25.38
CA SER A 148 24.32 -37.19 26.46
C SER A 148 25.66 -37.91 26.32
N MET A 149 26.19 -38.40 27.43
CA MET A 149 27.41 -39.22 27.44
C MET A 149 27.11 -40.64 26.96
N ALA A 150 27.86 -41.10 25.96
CA ALA A 150 27.99 -42.50 25.60
C ALA A 150 28.96 -43.19 26.56
N GLU A 151 28.52 -44.30 27.15
CA GLU A 151 29.29 -45.10 28.13
C GLU A 151 29.83 -44.26 29.31
N PRO A 152 28.95 -43.63 30.12
CA PRO A 152 29.34 -42.65 31.16
C PRO A 152 30.29 -43.18 32.24
N LEU A 153 30.48 -44.50 32.32
CA LEU A 153 31.40 -45.15 33.26
C LEU A 153 32.81 -45.40 32.66
N SER A 154 33.03 -45.03 31.39
CA SER A 154 34.29 -45.24 30.67
C SER A 154 35.25 -44.05 30.83
N GLN A 155 36.55 -44.32 30.94
CA GLN A 155 37.59 -43.26 30.93
C GLN A 155 37.65 -42.51 29.58
N PHE A 156 37.08 -43.08 28.53
CA PHE A 156 36.98 -42.47 27.20
C PHE A 156 35.55 -42.04 26.89
N SER A 157 34.74 -41.71 27.91
CA SER A 157 33.36 -41.27 27.73
C SER A 157 33.27 -40.18 26.65
N ARG A 158 32.43 -40.43 25.66
CA ARG A 158 32.19 -39.51 24.54
C ARG A 158 30.83 -38.88 24.71
N TRP A 159 30.63 -37.72 24.09
CA TRP A 159 29.33 -37.07 24.04
C TRP A 159 28.68 -37.30 22.69
N HIS A 160 27.38 -37.56 22.73
CA HIS A 160 26.52 -37.75 21.57
C HIS A 160 25.40 -36.70 21.60
N MET A 161 25.19 -36.02 20.47
CA MET A 161 24.07 -35.11 20.22
C MET A 161 23.11 -35.79 19.25
N ASP A 162 21.85 -35.91 19.65
CA ASP A 162 20.71 -36.33 18.84
C ASP A 162 19.74 -35.16 18.69
N ILE A 163 19.31 -34.90 17.46
CA ILE A 163 18.30 -33.90 17.12
C ILE A 163 17.17 -34.61 16.38
N ASP A 164 15.94 -34.42 16.87
CA ASP A 164 14.70 -34.97 16.32
C ASP A 164 14.67 -36.50 16.19
N HIS A 165 15.25 -37.19 17.18
CA HIS A 165 15.21 -38.65 17.30
C HIS A 165 15.72 -39.39 16.04
N LYS A 166 17.01 -39.21 15.72
CA LYS A 166 17.84 -39.96 14.74
C LYS A 166 18.11 -39.31 13.38
N LYS A 167 17.66 -38.08 13.10
CA LYS A 167 17.96 -37.42 11.81
C LYS A 167 19.34 -36.76 11.76
N ASP A 168 19.84 -36.30 12.90
CA ASP A 168 21.15 -35.66 12.99
C ASP A 168 21.85 -36.13 14.27
N THR A 169 22.87 -36.98 14.11
CA THR A 169 23.60 -37.61 15.20
C THR A 169 25.06 -37.24 15.08
N ALA A 170 25.55 -36.42 16.00
CA ALA A 170 26.98 -36.12 16.13
C ALA A 170 27.55 -36.87 17.34
N THR A 171 28.75 -37.44 17.19
CA THR A 171 29.48 -38.06 18.30
C THR A 171 30.86 -37.42 18.40
N SER A 172 31.30 -37.14 19.61
CA SER A 172 32.56 -36.44 19.81
C SER A 172 33.75 -37.35 19.53
N THR A 173 34.78 -36.76 18.94
CA THR A 173 36.08 -37.40 18.74
C THR A 173 36.99 -37.28 19.98
N THR A 174 36.75 -36.27 20.82
CA THR A 174 37.48 -36.06 22.08
C THR A 174 36.67 -36.55 23.27
N ALA A 175 37.36 -37.18 24.22
CA ALA A 175 36.76 -37.49 25.52
C ALA A 175 36.65 -36.21 26.35
N ALA A 176 35.58 -36.08 27.13
CA ALA A 176 35.40 -34.99 28.08
C ALA A 176 34.69 -35.50 29.33
N GLY A 177 34.86 -34.77 30.44
CA GLY A 177 34.18 -35.04 31.69
C GLY A 177 32.66 -34.86 31.63
N SER A 178 32.02 -35.15 32.76
CA SER A 178 30.59 -34.90 33.01
C SER A 178 30.28 -33.41 33.21
N LEU A 179 29.01 -33.06 33.41
CA LEU A 179 28.57 -31.71 33.80
C LEU A 179 28.57 -31.49 35.32
N ASN A 180 29.33 -32.30 36.08
CA ASN A 180 29.28 -32.29 37.54
C ASN A 180 29.71 -30.96 38.19
N PHE A 181 30.46 -30.10 37.49
CA PHE A 181 30.78 -28.76 37.99
C PHE A 181 29.52 -27.91 38.24
N LEU A 182 28.41 -28.20 37.55
CA LEU A 182 27.11 -27.54 37.77
C LEU A 182 26.48 -27.86 39.13
N ARG A 183 26.97 -28.89 39.84
CA ARG A 183 26.51 -29.24 41.19
C ARG A 183 26.97 -28.22 42.22
N GLU A 184 28.04 -27.49 41.90
CA GLU A 184 28.66 -26.47 42.74
C GLU A 184 27.96 -25.11 42.55
N GLU A 185 28.41 -24.05 43.22
CA GLU A 185 27.84 -22.69 43.10
C GLU A 185 28.10 -22.05 41.72
N THR A 186 27.54 -22.63 40.67
CA THR A 186 27.67 -22.21 39.27
C THR A 186 26.32 -21.76 38.74
N ASP A 187 26.30 -20.59 38.11
CA ASP A 187 25.10 -20.06 37.45
C ASP A 187 24.95 -20.65 36.06
N ILE A 188 23.75 -21.16 35.79
CA ILE A 188 23.34 -21.67 34.47
C ILE A 188 22.41 -20.64 33.86
N TYR A 189 22.88 -19.98 32.81
CA TYR A 189 22.13 -18.98 32.05
C TYR A 189 21.38 -19.65 30.90
N VAL A 190 20.12 -19.29 30.73
CA VAL A 190 19.21 -19.86 29.72
C VAL A 190 18.63 -18.76 28.87
N ALA A 191 18.72 -18.95 27.55
CA ALA A 191 18.15 -18.08 26.51
C ALA A 191 18.56 -16.60 26.59
N ASP A 192 19.63 -16.33 27.33
CA ASP A 192 20.18 -15.03 27.61
C ASP A 192 21.60 -15.19 28.16
N LYS A 193 22.55 -14.38 27.68
CA LYS A 193 23.54 -13.65 28.49
C LYS A 193 24.88 -13.37 27.78
N ALA A 194 25.22 -12.08 27.80
CA ALA A 194 26.48 -11.41 28.17
C ALA A 194 27.86 -12.02 27.85
N PHE A 195 28.08 -12.42 26.61
CA PHE A 195 29.32 -12.11 25.91
C PHE A 195 28.94 -11.45 24.57
N ASP A 196 29.56 -10.32 24.24
CA ASP A 196 29.52 -9.64 22.92
C ASP A 196 28.21 -9.00 22.41
N ASN A 197 27.42 -8.30 23.25
CA ASN A 197 26.30 -7.42 22.79
C ASN A 197 25.21 -8.08 21.92
N LEU A 198 25.16 -9.41 21.80
CA LEU A 198 24.12 -10.11 21.06
C LEU A 198 22.80 -10.03 21.84
N ASP A 199 21.70 -9.85 21.08
CA ASP A 199 20.34 -10.03 21.59
C ASP A 199 20.18 -11.47 22.11
N GLY A 200 19.31 -11.65 23.12
CA GLY A 200 18.96 -12.97 23.63
C GLY A 200 18.18 -13.79 22.60
N LEU A 201 17.68 -14.96 22.99
CA LEU A 201 16.86 -15.77 22.10
C LEU A 201 15.57 -15.04 21.72
N ARG A 202 15.29 -14.95 20.42
CA ARG A 202 13.95 -14.72 19.90
C ARG A 202 13.38 -16.06 19.42
N GLY A 203 12.55 -16.68 20.25
CA GLY A 203 12.15 -18.06 20.01
C GLY A 203 11.35 -18.66 21.14
N CYS A 204 11.17 -19.97 21.04
CA CYS A 204 10.66 -20.75 22.16
C CYS A 204 11.71 -21.73 22.65
N MET A 205 11.61 -22.05 23.93
CA MET A 205 12.36 -23.14 24.53
C MET A 205 11.44 -23.92 25.47
N SER A 206 11.57 -25.24 25.48
CA SER A 206 10.99 -26.06 26.53
C SER A 206 11.81 -25.93 27.80
N THR A 207 11.23 -26.33 28.93
CA THR A 207 12.00 -26.54 30.16
C THR A 207 13.20 -27.44 29.86
N ILE A 208 14.40 -27.01 30.26
CA ILE A 208 15.63 -27.77 30.07
C ILE A 208 15.75 -28.82 31.17
N GLU A 209 16.04 -30.05 30.78
CA GLU A 209 16.39 -31.15 31.68
C GLU A 209 17.89 -31.38 31.67
N ILE A 210 18.50 -31.49 32.85
CA ILE A 210 19.88 -31.91 33.05
C ILE A 210 19.85 -33.19 33.92
N SER A 211 20.00 -34.35 33.29
CA SER A 211 20.06 -35.67 33.97
C SER A 211 18.89 -35.92 34.94
N GLY A 212 17.66 -35.62 34.49
CA GLY A 212 16.43 -35.76 35.26
C GLY A 212 16.23 -34.71 36.36
N ILE A 213 16.92 -33.57 36.31
CA ILE A 213 16.65 -32.37 37.11
C ILE A 213 16.33 -31.24 36.14
N TYR A 214 15.31 -30.44 36.42
CA TYR A 214 14.77 -29.49 35.45
C TYR A 214 15.06 -28.04 35.85
N LEU A 215 15.26 -27.18 34.85
CA LEU A 215 15.36 -25.73 34.99
C LEU A 215 13.98 -25.09 34.84
N SER A 216 13.12 -25.27 35.85
CA SER A 216 11.72 -24.83 35.79
C SER A 216 11.57 -23.31 35.72
N TYR A 217 10.74 -22.83 34.80
CA TYR A 217 10.43 -21.41 34.64
C TYR A 217 9.61 -20.81 35.79
N PHE A 218 8.98 -21.65 36.62
CA PHE A 218 8.10 -21.25 37.73
C PHE A 218 8.88 -21.05 39.01
N GLU A 219 8.47 -20.05 39.80
CA GLU A 219 9.03 -19.79 41.11
C GLU A 219 8.27 -20.54 42.20
N ASN A 220 8.87 -20.72 43.37
CA ASN A 220 8.20 -21.40 44.49
C ASN A 220 6.92 -20.69 44.95
N ALA A 221 6.78 -19.38 44.69
CA ALA A 221 5.58 -18.62 45.00
C ALA A 221 4.40 -18.97 44.07
N ASP A 222 4.67 -19.39 42.83
CA ASP A 222 3.65 -19.77 41.84
C ASP A 222 3.06 -21.16 42.12
N ILE A 223 3.74 -21.95 42.94
CA ILE A 223 3.44 -23.36 43.17
C ILE A 223 2.76 -23.49 44.55
N PRO A 224 1.47 -23.90 44.60
CA PRO A 224 0.73 -23.99 45.86
C PRO A 224 1.32 -24.96 46.88
N THR A 225 2.08 -25.95 46.42
CA THR A 225 2.68 -27.00 47.25
C THR A 225 4.20 -26.91 47.20
N LYS A 226 4.85 -26.90 48.36
CA LYS A 226 6.31 -26.92 48.45
C LYS A 226 6.86 -28.19 47.76
N LYS A 227 7.80 -28.01 46.83
CA LYS A 227 8.52 -29.09 46.15
C LYS A 227 9.28 -29.98 47.15
N PRO A 228 8.96 -31.28 47.25
CA PRO A 228 9.55 -32.19 48.25
C PRO A 228 10.88 -32.82 47.83
N GLN A 229 11.21 -32.82 46.53
CA GLN A 229 12.45 -33.42 46.03
C GLN A 229 13.71 -32.72 46.58
N GLU A 230 14.77 -33.47 46.86
CA GLU A 230 15.99 -32.89 47.43
C GLU A 230 16.87 -32.21 46.37
N GLU A 231 17.02 -32.81 45.20
CA GLU A 231 17.94 -32.36 44.15
C GLU A 231 17.22 -31.38 43.21
N GLN A 232 17.64 -30.11 43.21
CA GLN A 232 16.99 -29.07 42.42
C GLN A 232 18.00 -28.04 41.90
N PHE A 233 17.73 -27.54 40.69
CA PHE A 233 18.22 -26.25 40.25
C PHE A 233 17.17 -25.19 40.58
N VAL A 234 17.57 -24.16 41.31
CA VAL A 234 16.68 -23.09 41.76
C VAL A 234 16.88 -21.89 40.84
N LYS A 235 15.77 -21.36 40.31
CA LYS A 235 15.77 -20.10 39.56
C LYS A 235 16.17 -18.96 40.50
N ILE A 236 17.25 -18.25 40.18
CA ILE A 236 17.77 -17.14 41.00
C ILE A 236 17.38 -15.78 40.44
N SER A 237 17.24 -15.69 39.11
CA SER A 237 16.72 -14.50 38.44
C SER A 237 15.25 -14.22 38.80
N ALA A 238 14.90 -12.96 39.05
CA ALA A 238 13.51 -12.50 39.20
C ALA A 238 12.80 -12.22 37.86
N ASN A 239 13.46 -12.47 36.72
CA ASN A 239 12.87 -12.21 35.40
C ASN A 239 11.76 -13.23 35.12
N PRO A 240 10.54 -12.78 34.77
CA PRO A 240 9.45 -13.67 34.44
C PRO A 240 9.71 -14.31 33.07
N ALA A 241 9.43 -15.62 32.96
CA ALA A 241 9.34 -16.28 31.67
C ALA A 241 7.90 -16.16 31.17
N LEU A 242 7.70 -15.73 29.92
CA LEU A 242 6.37 -15.76 29.32
C LEU A 242 6.05 -17.20 28.91
N THR A 243 5.28 -17.91 29.73
CA THR A 243 4.90 -19.30 29.47
C THR A 243 3.91 -19.40 28.30
N GLY A 244 3.96 -20.54 27.60
CA GLY A 244 3.27 -20.79 26.35
C GLY A 244 4.23 -20.76 25.16
N CYS A 245 3.81 -21.39 24.08
CA CYS A 245 4.38 -21.26 22.73
C CYS A 245 3.55 -22.14 21.80
N LEU A 246 3.24 -21.64 20.60
CA LEU A 246 2.58 -22.42 19.58
C LEU A 246 3.48 -23.57 19.11
N GLN A 247 2.86 -24.73 18.91
CA GLN A 247 3.54 -25.94 18.43
C GLN A 247 3.83 -25.88 16.91
N VAL A 248 3.13 -25.00 16.19
CA VAL A 248 3.20 -24.90 14.73
C VAL A 248 3.77 -23.54 14.33
N ASP A 249 4.63 -23.55 13.32
CA ASP A 249 5.05 -22.34 12.60
C ASP A 249 3.88 -21.81 11.76
N VAL A 250 3.17 -20.82 12.29
CA VAL A 250 1.98 -20.27 11.63
C VAL A 250 2.34 -19.56 10.32
N CYS A 251 3.55 -19.02 10.21
CA CYS A 251 4.01 -18.38 8.98
C CYS A 251 4.32 -19.36 7.85
N SER A 252 4.45 -20.66 8.14
CA SER A 252 4.67 -21.69 7.11
C SER A 252 3.49 -21.91 6.17
N SER A 253 2.28 -21.45 6.55
CA SER A 253 1.08 -21.53 5.72
C SER A 253 0.79 -20.25 4.94
N ASP A 254 1.73 -19.30 4.91
CA ASP A 254 1.60 -18.00 4.24
C ASP A 254 0.26 -17.29 4.53
N PRO A 255 -0.05 -17.00 5.81
CA PRO A 255 -1.36 -16.49 6.20
C PRO A 255 -1.62 -15.04 5.78
N CYS A 256 -0.61 -14.30 5.32
CA CYS A 256 -0.68 -12.89 4.97
C CYS A 256 -0.90 -12.72 3.46
N MET A 257 -1.97 -12.02 3.08
CA MET A 257 -2.33 -11.75 1.69
C MET A 257 -1.53 -10.57 1.11
N HIS A 258 -1.60 -10.42 -0.21
CA HIS A 258 -1.01 -9.29 -0.97
C HIS A 258 0.47 -9.04 -0.68
N GLU A 259 1.26 -10.11 -0.53
CA GLU A 259 2.70 -10.04 -0.21
C GLU A 259 3.01 -9.43 1.17
N GLY A 260 2.03 -9.46 2.09
CA GLY A 260 2.26 -9.09 3.48
C GLY A 260 3.31 -9.98 4.16
N VAL A 261 4.12 -9.38 5.02
CA VAL A 261 5.18 -10.09 5.74
C VAL A 261 4.61 -10.72 7.00
N CYS A 262 4.74 -12.03 7.16
CA CYS A 262 4.33 -12.74 8.37
C CYS A 262 5.40 -12.65 9.45
N GLU A 263 5.03 -12.10 10.61
CA GLU A 263 5.87 -12.08 11.81
C GLU A 263 5.35 -13.10 12.84
N ASP A 264 6.11 -14.17 13.07
CA ASP A 264 5.82 -15.14 14.13
C ASP A 264 6.23 -14.55 15.48
N SER A 265 5.24 -14.24 16.32
CA SER A 265 5.43 -13.79 17.71
C SER A 265 5.46 -14.95 18.71
N TYR A 266 5.51 -16.18 18.19
CA TYR A 266 5.63 -17.45 18.90
C TYR A 266 4.44 -17.88 19.77
N THR A 267 3.68 -16.96 20.34
CA THR A 267 2.36 -17.18 20.96
C THR A 267 1.20 -16.80 20.04
N SER A 268 1.49 -16.01 19.01
CA SER A 268 0.58 -15.53 17.98
C SER A 268 1.40 -15.17 16.74
N TYR A 269 0.74 -14.65 15.70
CA TYR A 269 1.40 -14.08 14.54
C TYR A 269 0.75 -12.74 14.20
N ARG A 270 1.47 -11.94 13.43
CA ARG A 270 0.96 -10.69 12.87
C ARG A 270 1.38 -10.57 11.41
N CYS A 271 0.48 -10.09 10.58
CA CYS A 271 0.82 -9.67 9.23
C CYS A 271 1.21 -8.19 9.23
N VAL A 272 2.40 -7.89 8.71
CA VAL A 272 2.83 -6.54 8.38
C VAL A 272 2.38 -6.26 6.96
N CYS A 273 1.36 -5.42 6.84
CA CYS A 273 0.73 -5.17 5.55
C CYS A 273 1.52 -4.19 4.69
N PRO A 274 1.56 -4.42 3.37
CA PRO A 274 2.08 -3.43 2.44
C PRO A 274 1.21 -2.18 2.44
N LYS A 275 1.75 -1.09 1.90
CA LYS A 275 1.02 0.17 1.76
C LYS A 275 -0.25 -0.04 0.93
N GLY A 276 -1.36 0.58 1.33
CA GLY A 276 -2.68 0.40 0.70
C GLY A 276 -3.48 -0.78 1.26
N TRP A 277 -2.91 -1.63 2.11
CA TRP A 277 -3.61 -2.79 2.69
C TRP A 277 -3.71 -2.71 4.21
N THR A 278 -4.79 -3.26 4.75
CA THR A 278 -5.07 -3.38 6.19
C THR A 278 -5.83 -4.67 6.48
N GLY A 279 -6.20 -4.90 7.75
CA GLY A 279 -6.81 -6.15 8.22
C GLY A 279 -5.81 -7.07 8.93
N ALA A 280 -6.32 -8.19 9.47
CA ALA A 280 -5.48 -9.13 10.23
C ALA A 280 -4.54 -9.94 9.30
N HIS A 281 -4.96 -10.12 8.06
CA HIS A 281 -4.29 -10.86 6.99
C HIS A 281 -3.95 -9.98 5.79
N CYS A 282 -4.01 -8.65 5.92
CA CYS A 282 -3.82 -7.72 4.80
C CYS A 282 -4.83 -7.91 3.66
N GLU A 283 -6.04 -8.33 4.02
CA GLU A 283 -7.13 -8.69 3.12
C GLU A 283 -8.00 -7.48 2.70
N VAL A 284 -7.86 -6.35 3.40
CA VAL A 284 -8.70 -5.16 3.20
C VAL A 284 -7.91 -4.10 2.45
N ASN A 285 -8.37 -3.69 1.27
CA ASN A 285 -7.83 -2.50 0.59
C ASN A 285 -8.24 -1.26 1.39
N ILE A 286 -7.31 -0.35 1.62
CA ILE A 286 -7.59 0.92 2.28
C ILE A 286 -8.34 1.78 1.27
N ASP A 287 -9.55 2.22 1.62
CA ASP A 287 -10.32 3.12 0.77
C ASP A 287 -9.74 4.54 0.86
N GLU A 288 -8.95 4.93 -0.14
CA GLU A 288 -8.37 6.26 -0.21
C GLU A 288 -9.43 7.35 -0.52
N CYS A 289 -10.58 6.95 -1.09
CA CYS A 289 -11.71 7.83 -1.35
C CYS A 289 -12.52 8.19 -0.10
N SER A 290 -12.37 7.47 1.02
CA SER A 290 -13.07 7.76 2.29
C SER A 290 -12.84 9.18 2.82
N SER A 291 -11.75 9.83 2.43
CA SER A 291 -11.44 11.22 2.77
C SER A 291 -12.07 12.27 1.85
N ASN A 292 -12.79 11.84 0.80
CA ASN A 292 -13.33 12.67 -0.29
C ASN A 292 -12.28 13.61 -0.92
N PRO A 293 -11.20 13.06 -1.51
CA PRO A 293 -10.13 13.88 -2.06
C PRO A 293 -10.54 14.64 -3.34
N CYS A 294 -11.50 14.13 -4.12
CA CYS A 294 -11.99 14.77 -5.34
C CYS A 294 -12.99 15.90 -5.03
N ILE A 295 -12.69 17.12 -5.46
CA ILE A 295 -13.50 18.32 -5.16
C ILE A 295 -14.72 18.40 -6.10
N HIS A 296 -14.47 18.34 -7.41
CA HIS A 296 -15.50 18.40 -8.47
C HIS A 296 -15.41 17.15 -9.36
N GLY A 297 -15.66 15.99 -8.77
CA GLY A 297 -15.53 14.72 -9.50
C GLY A 297 -15.88 13.51 -8.65
N ASN A 298 -15.96 12.35 -9.31
CA ASN A 298 -16.14 11.08 -8.63
C ASN A 298 -14.78 10.44 -8.34
N CYS A 299 -14.62 9.94 -7.11
CA CYS A 299 -13.44 9.22 -6.69
C CYS A 299 -13.58 7.72 -6.98
N THR A 300 -12.52 7.13 -7.53
CA THR A 300 -12.37 5.67 -7.66
C THR A 300 -11.16 5.23 -6.86
N ASP A 301 -11.39 4.31 -5.92
CA ASP A 301 -10.37 3.70 -5.08
C ASP A 301 -9.41 2.82 -5.89
N GLY A 302 -8.15 2.81 -5.47
CA GLY A 302 -7.07 2.02 -6.05
C GLY A 302 -6.21 1.40 -4.95
N ILE A 303 -5.01 0.90 -5.26
CA ILE A 303 -4.12 0.33 -4.23
C ILE A 303 -3.11 1.41 -3.82
N ASN A 304 -3.23 1.93 -2.60
CA ASN A 304 -2.39 3.04 -2.11
C ASN A 304 -2.45 4.26 -3.05
N SER A 305 -3.60 4.48 -3.68
CA SER A 305 -3.83 5.50 -4.69
C SER A 305 -5.33 5.65 -4.95
N TYR A 306 -5.75 6.83 -5.40
CA TYR A 306 -7.09 7.05 -5.92
C TYR A 306 -7.01 7.77 -7.27
N GLU A 307 -8.10 7.71 -8.02
CA GLU A 307 -8.27 8.45 -9.26
C GLU A 307 -9.55 9.28 -9.21
N CYS A 308 -9.45 10.56 -9.61
CA CYS A 308 -10.58 11.46 -9.68
C CYS A 308 -11.06 11.61 -11.12
N SER A 309 -12.29 11.20 -11.39
CA SER A 309 -12.97 11.50 -12.65
C SER A 309 -13.62 12.88 -12.58
N CYS A 310 -12.94 13.88 -13.13
CA CYS A 310 -13.38 15.28 -13.04
C CYS A 310 -14.65 15.56 -13.85
N GLU A 311 -15.53 16.36 -13.24
CA GLU A 311 -16.68 16.93 -13.93
C GLU A 311 -16.22 17.86 -15.08
N PRO A 312 -17.02 18.02 -16.15
CA PRO A 312 -16.69 18.92 -17.23
C PRO A 312 -16.42 20.35 -16.75
N GLY A 313 -15.32 20.94 -17.20
CA GLY A 313 -14.88 22.27 -16.75
C GLY A 313 -13.86 22.24 -15.62
N TYR A 314 -13.54 21.08 -15.03
CA TYR A 314 -12.52 20.94 -13.99
C TYR A 314 -11.36 20.04 -14.40
N ARG A 315 -10.19 20.27 -13.79
CA ARG A 315 -8.98 19.46 -13.96
C ARG A 315 -8.12 19.48 -12.69
N GLY A 316 -7.00 18.77 -12.72
CA GLY A 316 -6.10 18.59 -11.57
C GLY A 316 -6.21 17.17 -11.03
N VAL A 317 -5.35 16.83 -10.07
CA VAL A 317 -5.36 15.49 -9.45
C VAL A 317 -6.63 15.28 -8.63
N ASN A 318 -7.14 16.36 -8.05
CA ASN A 318 -8.32 16.38 -7.19
C ASN A 318 -9.49 17.14 -7.82
N CYS A 319 -9.43 17.45 -9.12
CA CYS A 319 -10.43 18.28 -9.81
C CYS A 319 -10.61 19.66 -9.13
N GLU A 320 -9.51 20.22 -8.64
CA GLU A 320 -9.44 21.46 -7.88
C GLU A 320 -9.28 22.70 -8.76
N GLU A 321 -8.86 22.53 -10.01
CA GLU A 321 -8.65 23.62 -10.94
C GLU A 321 -9.85 23.78 -11.88
N ASP A 322 -10.38 25.01 -11.98
CA ASP A 322 -11.32 25.38 -13.05
C ASP A 322 -10.55 25.55 -14.37
N ILE A 323 -11.11 25.01 -15.45
CA ILE A 323 -10.56 25.15 -16.79
C ILE A 323 -10.92 26.53 -17.31
N ASP A 324 -9.93 27.41 -17.40
CA ASP A 324 -10.07 28.73 -18.02
C ASP A 324 -10.43 28.60 -19.52
N ASN A 325 -11.74 28.72 -19.81
CA ASN A 325 -12.30 28.65 -21.14
C ASN A 325 -12.09 29.95 -21.93
N CYS A 326 -11.56 31.00 -21.28
CA CYS A 326 -11.19 32.24 -21.96
C CYS A 326 -9.85 32.15 -22.68
N ARG A 327 -9.00 31.14 -22.40
CA ARG A 327 -7.79 30.91 -23.19
C ARG A 327 -8.13 30.55 -24.63
N GLY A 328 -7.76 31.42 -25.57
CA GLY A 328 -8.07 31.25 -26.99
C GLY A 328 -9.54 31.55 -27.33
N HIS A 329 -10.23 32.35 -26.52
CA HIS A 329 -11.62 32.73 -26.76
C HIS A 329 -11.84 33.39 -28.13
N GLN A 330 -13.07 33.28 -28.64
CA GLN A 330 -13.48 33.89 -29.91
C GLN A 330 -14.15 35.25 -29.78
N CYS A 331 -14.17 35.84 -28.57
CA CYS A 331 -14.72 37.17 -28.33
C CYS A 331 -14.06 38.21 -29.23
N SER A 332 -14.87 38.97 -29.97
CA SER A 332 -14.42 39.92 -30.99
C SER A 332 -14.68 41.38 -30.58
N ASN A 333 -14.11 42.34 -31.32
CA ASN A 333 -14.40 43.77 -31.19
C ASN A 333 -14.19 44.38 -29.78
N GLY A 334 -13.12 43.94 -29.09
CA GLY A 334 -12.79 44.45 -27.75
C GLY A 334 -13.73 43.96 -26.64
N ALA A 335 -14.50 42.90 -26.90
CA ALA A 335 -15.32 42.25 -25.87
C ALA A 335 -14.46 41.59 -24.79
N THR A 336 -14.92 41.64 -23.54
CA THR A 336 -14.29 40.97 -22.40
C THR A 336 -14.81 39.55 -22.30
N CYS A 337 -13.91 38.57 -22.33
CA CYS A 337 -14.29 37.19 -22.05
C CYS A 337 -14.55 36.99 -20.56
N VAL A 338 -15.64 36.30 -20.25
CA VAL A 338 -16.00 35.90 -18.89
C VAL A 338 -16.09 34.39 -18.88
N ASP A 339 -15.18 33.78 -18.13
CA ASP A 339 -15.12 32.34 -17.92
C ASP A 339 -16.34 31.86 -17.14
N GLY A 340 -16.73 30.60 -17.37
CA GLY A 340 -17.84 29.95 -16.73
C GLY A 340 -17.62 28.44 -16.63
N ILE A 341 -18.51 27.75 -15.92
CA ILE A 341 -18.39 26.31 -15.71
C ILE A 341 -18.59 25.60 -17.05
N ASN A 342 -17.51 25.00 -17.58
CA ASN A 342 -17.49 24.27 -18.85
C ASN A 342 -17.82 25.13 -20.09
N GLY A 343 -17.38 26.39 -20.11
CA GLY A 343 -17.52 27.28 -21.26
C GLY A 343 -17.24 28.74 -20.93
N TYR A 344 -17.36 29.64 -21.91
CA TYR A 344 -17.19 31.08 -21.68
C TYR A 344 -18.28 31.90 -22.37
N SER A 345 -18.43 33.14 -21.90
CA SER A 345 -19.31 34.15 -22.49
C SER A 345 -18.52 35.41 -22.85
N CYS A 346 -19.03 36.18 -23.81
CA CYS A 346 -18.40 37.44 -24.23
C CYS A 346 -19.26 38.62 -23.81
N LEU A 347 -18.73 39.49 -22.96
CA LEU A 347 -19.33 40.78 -22.65
C LEU A 347 -18.99 41.77 -23.76
N CYS A 348 -19.97 42.05 -24.61
CA CYS A 348 -19.77 42.93 -25.76
C CYS A 348 -19.57 44.39 -25.34
N ALA A 349 -18.51 45.02 -25.85
CA ALA A 349 -18.26 46.44 -25.67
C ALA A 349 -19.17 47.28 -26.58
N GLY A 350 -19.68 48.42 -26.08
CA GLY A 350 -20.39 49.43 -26.87
C GLY A 350 -21.54 48.89 -27.71
N ASN A 351 -21.49 49.16 -29.03
CA ASN A 351 -22.53 48.82 -30.00
C ASN A 351 -22.30 47.46 -30.68
N PHE A 352 -21.85 46.43 -29.96
CA PHE A 352 -21.72 45.07 -30.51
C PHE A 352 -22.69 44.07 -29.84
N THR A 353 -23.03 42.98 -30.55
CA THR A 353 -23.99 41.95 -30.10
C THR A 353 -23.67 40.57 -30.67
N GLY A 354 -24.41 39.56 -30.19
CA GLY A 354 -24.25 38.14 -30.51
C GLY A 354 -23.29 37.42 -29.56
N LYS A 355 -23.31 36.08 -29.56
CA LYS A 355 -22.54 35.20 -28.64
C LYS A 355 -21.04 35.54 -28.57
N PHE A 356 -20.45 35.97 -29.68
CA PHE A 356 -19.03 36.32 -29.80
C PHE A 356 -18.79 37.81 -30.11
N CYS A 357 -19.83 38.65 -29.99
CA CYS A 357 -19.75 40.11 -30.21
C CYS A 357 -19.26 40.53 -31.60
N ARG A 358 -19.55 39.73 -32.64
CA ARG A 358 -19.12 39.99 -34.03
C ARG A 358 -20.01 41.00 -34.76
N TYR A 359 -21.26 41.14 -34.34
CA TYR A 359 -22.24 41.95 -35.05
C TYR A 359 -22.34 43.34 -34.43
N ARG A 360 -22.39 44.40 -35.24
CA ARG A 360 -22.75 45.72 -34.75
C ARG A 360 -24.23 45.71 -34.37
N ARG A 361 -24.57 46.21 -33.17
CA ARG A 361 -25.94 46.61 -32.82
C ARG A 361 -26.38 47.64 -33.83
N LEU A 362 -27.49 47.37 -34.50
CA LEU A 362 -28.09 48.32 -35.41
C LEU A 362 -28.35 49.62 -34.63
N PRO A 363 -27.99 50.79 -35.18
CA PRO A 363 -28.25 52.07 -34.53
C PRO A 363 -29.75 52.21 -34.30
N TYR A 364 -30.12 52.49 -33.06
CA TYR A 364 -31.50 52.55 -32.62
C TYR A 364 -31.74 53.83 -31.82
N THR A 365 -32.95 54.35 -31.93
CA THR A 365 -33.45 55.48 -31.14
C THR A 365 -34.39 54.92 -30.08
N VAL A 366 -34.16 55.24 -28.81
CA VAL A 366 -35.10 54.93 -27.72
C VAL A 366 -35.88 56.18 -27.36
N CYS A 367 -37.19 56.03 -27.20
CA CYS A 367 -38.10 57.10 -26.84
C CYS A 367 -39.15 56.60 -25.85
N GLY A 368 -39.65 57.50 -25.01
CA GLY A 368 -40.65 57.21 -23.99
C GLY A 368 -40.20 57.50 -22.56
N ASN A 369 -40.95 57.00 -21.58
CA ASN A 369 -40.72 57.19 -20.14
C ASN A 369 -40.53 55.84 -19.42
N GLU A 370 -40.41 55.85 -18.08
CA GLU A 370 -40.18 54.63 -17.28
C GLU A 370 -41.30 53.56 -17.43
N GLU A 371 -42.50 53.96 -17.85
CA GLU A 371 -43.65 53.05 -17.99
C GLU A 371 -43.84 52.51 -19.42
N ARG A 372 -43.31 53.20 -20.45
CA ARG A 372 -43.41 52.81 -21.86
C ARG A 372 -42.16 53.24 -22.64
N ASN A 373 -41.30 52.27 -22.97
CA ASN A 373 -40.18 52.48 -23.88
C ASN A 373 -40.48 51.90 -25.27
N LEU A 374 -40.20 52.68 -26.32
CA LEU A 374 -40.20 52.21 -27.70
C LEU A 374 -38.81 52.41 -28.28
N THR A 375 -38.35 51.41 -29.04
CA THR A 375 -37.04 51.41 -29.68
C THR A 375 -37.21 51.25 -31.18
N CYS A 376 -36.80 52.26 -31.96
CA CYS A 376 -36.82 52.27 -33.41
C CYS A 376 -35.43 51.94 -33.95
N PHE A 377 -35.30 50.89 -34.75
CA PHE A 377 -34.04 50.43 -35.35
C PHE A 377 -33.71 51.21 -36.63
N ASN A 378 -32.51 51.00 -37.17
CA ASN A 378 -32.04 51.57 -38.45
C ASN A 378 -32.18 53.10 -38.53
N TYR A 379 -31.84 53.81 -37.45
CA TYR A 379 -32.02 55.26 -37.32
C TYR A 379 -33.48 55.75 -37.49
N GLY A 380 -34.47 54.88 -37.30
CA GLY A 380 -35.87 55.29 -37.24
C GLY A 380 -36.09 56.35 -36.15
N ASN A 381 -36.90 57.36 -36.45
CA ASN A 381 -37.21 58.42 -35.51
C ASN A 381 -38.52 58.09 -34.78
N CYS A 382 -38.61 58.41 -33.50
CA CYS A 382 -39.84 58.26 -32.76
C CYS A 382 -40.72 59.48 -32.89
N THR A 383 -42.03 59.27 -33.04
CA THR A 383 -43.01 60.34 -32.98
C THR A 383 -44.10 59.99 -31.98
N ASP A 384 -44.56 61.00 -31.22
CA ASP A 384 -45.74 60.89 -30.36
C ASP A 384 -46.96 61.39 -31.14
N LEU A 385 -47.77 60.44 -31.62
CA LEU A 385 -49.03 60.72 -32.30
C LEU A 385 -50.16 60.34 -31.34
N SER A 386 -50.77 61.33 -30.70
CA SER A 386 -51.96 61.17 -29.86
C SER A 386 -51.78 60.24 -28.64
N GLY A 387 -50.57 60.17 -28.06
CA GLY A 387 -50.29 59.38 -26.86
C GLY A 387 -49.82 57.94 -27.12
N GLU A 388 -49.63 57.58 -28.39
CA GLU A 388 -49.04 56.30 -28.81
C GLU A 388 -47.69 56.57 -29.51
N LEU A 389 -46.62 56.00 -28.93
CA LEU A 389 -45.28 56.09 -29.51
C LEU A 389 -45.24 55.21 -30.76
N THR A 390 -44.81 55.76 -31.88
CA THR A 390 -44.64 55.03 -33.14
C THR A 390 -43.29 55.34 -33.79
N CYS A 391 -42.75 54.36 -34.53
CA CYS A 391 -41.50 54.52 -35.26
C CYS A 391 -41.75 54.97 -36.70
N VAL A 392 -41.11 56.07 -37.08
CA VAL A 392 -41.03 56.52 -38.47
C VAL A 392 -39.74 55.99 -39.06
N CYS A 393 -39.87 55.04 -39.99
CA CYS A 393 -38.74 54.38 -40.61
C CYS A 393 -38.09 55.27 -41.66
N LEU A 394 -36.76 55.22 -41.72
CA LEU A 394 -36.04 55.79 -42.85
C LEU A 394 -36.43 55.06 -44.14
N PRO A 395 -36.40 55.75 -45.29
CA PRO A 395 -36.59 55.10 -46.58
C PRO A 395 -35.69 53.86 -46.73
N GLY A 396 -36.25 52.76 -47.25
CA GLY A 396 -35.58 51.45 -47.33
C GLY A 396 -35.80 50.54 -46.11
N PHE A 397 -36.48 50.99 -45.06
CA PHE A 397 -36.79 50.16 -43.88
C PHE A 397 -38.30 50.12 -43.59
N ALA A 398 -38.74 49.00 -43.00
CA ALA A 398 -40.13 48.72 -42.65
C ALA A 398 -40.25 47.94 -41.33
N GLY A 399 -41.49 47.71 -40.89
CA GLY A 399 -41.81 47.09 -39.60
C GLY A 399 -42.21 48.13 -38.54
N GLU A 400 -42.89 47.69 -37.48
CA GLU A 400 -43.38 48.58 -36.42
C GLU A 400 -42.24 49.29 -35.67
N ARG A 401 -41.03 48.73 -35.75
CA ARG A 401 -39.82 49.26 -35.14
C ARG A 401 -38.71 49.49 -36.15
N CYS A 402 -39.03 49.52 -37.45
CA CYS A 402 -38.08 49.73 -38.53
C CYS A 402 -36.97 48.66 -38.60
N GLU A 403 -37.28 47.45 -38.14
CA GLU A 403 -36.34 46.33 -38.02
C GLU A 403 -36.12 45.57 -39.34
N LYS A 404 -36.98 45.77 -40.33
CA LYS A 404 -36.93 45.06 -41.61
C LYS A 404 -36.33 45.96 -42.69
N ASP A 405 -35.43 45.40 -43.48
CA ASP A 405 -35.00 46.00 -44.76
C ASP A 405 -36.14 45.80 -45.79
N ILE A 406 -36.45 46.82 -46.57
CA ILE A 406 -37.39 46.71 -47.69
C ILE A 406 -36.65 45.99 -48.82
N ASP A 407 -37.30 45.00 -49.43
CA ASP A 407 -36.78 44.40 -50.65
C ASP A 407 -37.30 45.17 -51.86
N GLU A 408 -36.53 46.16 -52.34
CA GLU A 408 -36.85 46.92 -53.53
C GLU A 408 -36.91 46.04 -54.80
N CYS A 409 -36.29 44.85 -54.78
CA CYS A 409 -36.36 43.87 -55.85
C CYS A 409 -37.67 43.06 -55.86
N SER A 410 -38.45 43.05 -54.78
CA SER A 410 -39.72 42.28 -54.69
C SER A 410 -40.78 42.68 -55.72
N SER A 411 -40.65 43.89 -56.30
CA SER A 411 -41.52 44.38 -57.38
C SER A 411 -41.07 43.98 -58.79
N ASP A 412 -40.04 43.12 -58.88
CA ASP A 412 -39.33 42.75 -60.10
C ASP A 412 -39.01 43.96 -60.99
N PRO A 413 -38.24 44.94 -60.48
CA PRO A 413 -38.04 46.19 -61.18
C PRO A 413 -37.13 46.04 -62.41
N CYS A 414 -36.30 45.01 -62.51
CA CYS A 414 -35.40 44.84 -63.66
C CYS A 414 -36.11 44.14 -64.82
N LEU A 415 -36.15 44.80 -65.98
CA LEU A 415 -36.78 44.29 -67.19
C LEU A 415 -35.82 43.42 -67.99
N ASN A 416 -36.36 42.72 -69.00
CA ASN A 416 -35.60 41.94 -69.97
C ASN A 416 -34.65 40.89 -69.34
N GLY A 417 -35.02 40.36 -68.18
CA GLY A 417 -34.24 39.33 -67.48
C GLY A 417 -33.03 39.85 -66.70
N GLY A 418 -32.90 41.16 -66.50
CA GLY A 418 -31.82 41.73 -65.68
C GLY A 418 -31.85 41.23 -64.23
N LEU A 419 -30.67 40.97 -63.65
CA LEU A 419 -30.56 40.52 -62.26
C LEU A 419 -30.71 41.72 -61.33
N CYS A 420 -31.71 41.68 -60.46
CA CYS A 420 -31.94 42.72 -59.46
C CYS A 420 -31.05 42.52 -58.23
N GLN A 421 -30.33 43.57 -57.83
CA GLN A 421 -29.60 43.63 -56.56
C GLN A 421 -30.35 44.55 -55.60
N ASN A 422 -30.78 43.99 -54.46
CA ASN A 422 -31.38 44.78 -53.38
C ASN A 422 -30.30 45.62 -52.70
N LEU A 423 -30.47 46.93 -52.66
CA LEU A 423 -29.56 47.87 -51.99
C LEU A 423 -30.38 48.79 -51.10
N LEU A 424 -29.73 49.46 -50.16
CA LEU A 424 -30.44 50.31 -49.21
C LEU A 424 -31.24 51.43 -49.91
N ASN A 425 -32.57 51.37 -49.82
CA ASN A 425 -33.54 52.31 -50.40
C ASN A 425 -33.45 52.47 -51.93
N LYS A 426 -32.86 51.48 -52.62
CA LYS A 426 -32.76 51.48 -54.08
C LYS A 426 -32.46 50.07 -54.58
N PHE A 427 -32.90 49.75 -55.78
CA PHE A 427 -32.41 48.56 -56.47
C PHE A 427 -31.32 48.95 -57.49
N HIS A 428 -30.51 47.98 -57.88
CA HIS A 428 -29.60 48.11 -59.02
C HIS A 428 -29.80 46.93 -59.97
N CYS A 429 -30.06 47.22 -61.24
CA CYS A 429 -30.24 46.20 -62.26
C CYS A 429 -28.94 45.90 -62.98
N LEU A 430 -28.51 44.65 -62.93
CA LEU A 430 -27.43 44.15 -63.77
C LEU A 430 -28.02 43.66 -65.08
N CYS A 431 -27.84 44.45 -66.14
CA CYS A 431 -28.38 44.16 -67.46
C CYS A 431 -27.55 43.13 -68.21
N ASP A 432 -28.24 42.33 -69.03
CA ASP A 432 -27.60 41.46 -70.02
C ASP A 432 -27.00 42.31 -71.17
N VAL A 433 -26.04 41.76 -71.93
CA VAL A 433 -25.15 42.48 -72.87
C VAL A 433 -25.87 43.28 -73.96
N ASN A 434 -27.15 42.99 -74.21
CA ASN A 434 -27.96 43.63 -75.24
C ASN A 434 -28.92 44.70 -74.69
N TYR A 435 -28.92 44.95 -73.39
CA TYR A 435 -29.83 45.89 -72.73
C TYR A 435 -29.07 46.91 -71.88
N ALA A 436 -29.63 48.11 -71.76
CA ALA A 436 -29.09 49.21 -70.98
C ALA A 436 -30.22 50.02 -70.30
N GLY A 437 -29.85 51.00 -69.47
CA GLY A 437 -30.77 51.79 -68.66
C GLY A 437 -30.85 51.28 -67.22
N ASP A 438 -31.41 52.10 -66.32
CA ASP A 438 -31.43 51.83 -64.87
C ASP A 438 -32.30 50.62 -64.51
N ARG A 439 -33.20 50.21 -65.41
CA ARG A 439 -34.07 49.02 -65.29
C ARG A 439 -33.89 48.04 -66.45
N CYS A 440 -32.81 48.15 -67.23
CA CYS A 440 -32.56 47.34 -68.43
C CYS A 440 -33.66 47.44 -69.50
N GLU A 441 -34.33 48.59 -69.56
CA GLU A 441 -35.48 48.86 -70.42
C GLU A 441 -35.10 49.22 -71.86
N ILE A 442 -33.84 49.61 -72.09
CA ILE A 442 -33.35 50.04 -73.40
C ILE A 442 -32.75 48.84 -74.11
N ASP A 443 -33.37 48.42 -75.21
CA ASP A 443 -32.78 47.46 -76.13
C ASP A 443 -31.73 48.18 -76.99
N VAL A 444 -30.45 47.82 -76.82
CA VAL A 444 -29.32 48.39 -77.58
C VAL A 444 -28.83 47.45 -78.68
N SER A 445 -29.55 46.35 -78.94
CA SER A 445 -29.23 45.41 -80.01
C SER A 445 -29.13 46.09 -81.38
N ASP A 446 -29.96 47.09 -81.67
CA ASP A 446 -29.94 47.85 -82.94
C ASP A 446 -28.83 48.91 -83.01
N LEU A 447 -28.25 49.34 -81.88
CA LEU A 447 -27.10 50.24 -81.84
C LEU A 447 -25.77 49.48 -82.01
N SER A 448 -25.77 48.17 -81.79
CA SER A 448 -24.61 47.28 -81.99
C SER A 448 -24.18 47.16 -83.47
N PHE A 449 -25.07 47.50 -84.42
CA PHE A 449 -24.76 47.48 -85.86
C PHE A 449 -23.91 48.70 -86.29
N PHE A 450 -24.04 49.85 -85.63
CA PHE A 450 -23.29 51.06 -85.98
C PHE A 450 -21.97 51.19 -85.22
N VAL A 451 -21.88 50.66 -83.99
CA VAL A 451 -20.63 50.67 -83.20
C VAL A 451 -19.63 49.63 -83.75
N SER A 452 -20.10 48.48 -84.24
CA SER A 452 -19.24 47.48 -84.90
C SER A 452 -18.66 47.97 -86.24
N LEU A 453 -19.38 48.79 -87.00
CA LEU A 453 -18.89 49.40 -88.25
C LEU A 453 -17.81 50.46 -88.02
N LEU A 454 -17.90 51.25 -86.94
CA LEU A 454 -16.93 52.31 -86.59
C LEU A 454 -15.70 51.76 -85.85
N LEU A 455 -15.82 50.65 -85.12
CA LEU A 455 -14.67 49.95 -84.51
C LEU A 455 -13.86 49.14 -85.54
N TRP A 456 -14.49 48.58 -86.58
CA TRP A 456 -13.78 47.87 -87.64
C TRP A 456 -12.95 48.77 -88.58
N GLN A 457 -13.35 50.03 -88.79
CA GLN A 457 -12.53 50.99 -89.56
C GLN A 457 -11.25 51.40 -88.81
N ASN A 458 -11.29 51.48 -87.48
CA ASN A 458 -10.13 51.86 -86.66
C ASN A 458 -9.18 50.68 -86.39
N LEU A 459 -9.68 49.43 -86.32
CA LEU A 459 -8.85 48.25 -86.09
C LEU A 459 -7.95 47.91 -87.31
N PHE A 460 -8.42 48.11 -88.55
CA PHE A 460 -7.63 47.87 -89.76
C PHE A 460 -6.48 48.89 -89.95
N GLN A 461 -6.63 50.12 -89.45
CA GLN A 461 -5.55 51.11 -89.49
C GLN A 461 -4.46 50.82 -88.44
N LEU A 462 -4.81 50.31 -87.26
CA LEU A 462 -3.84 49.92 -86.23
C LEU A 462 -3.12 48.60 -86.54
N LEU A 463 -3.80 47.60 -87.10
CA LEU A 463 -3.18 46.30 -87.45
C LEU A 463 -2.19 46.41 -88.62
N SER A 464 -2.44 47.30 -89.57
CA SER A 464 -1.50 47.60 -90.67
C SER A 464 -0.19 48.25 -90.16
N TYR A 465 -0.26 49.03 -89.08
CA TYR A 465 0.89 49.73 -88.51
C TYR A 465 1.76 48.82 -87.61
N LEU A 466 1.16 47.80 -87.00
CA LEU A 466 1.82 46.87 -86.08
C LEU A 466 2.50 45.67 -86.78
N ILE A 467 2.06 45.27 -87.97
CA ILE A 467 2.66 44.15 -88.72
C ILE A 467 4.02 44.51 -89.36
N LEU A 468 4.37 45.80 -89.50
CA LEU A 468 5.65 46.25 -90.08
C LEU A 468 6.78 46.49 -89.07
N ARG A 469 6.61 46.10 -87.79
CA ARG A 469 7.58 46.38 -86.72
C ARG A 469 8.02 45.16 -85.89
N MET A 470 7.87 43.95 -86.44
CA MET A 470 8.45 42.72 -85.90
C MET A 470 9.70 42.33 -86.69
N ASP A 471 10.83 42.92 -86.35
CA ASP A 471 12.16 42.32 -86.49
C ASP A 471 13.02 42.82 -85.33
N ASP A 472 13.87 41.94 -84.80
CA ASP A 472 14.77 42.06 -83.64
C ASP A 472 14.25 41.54 -82.28
N ASP A 473 14.35 40.21 -82.10
CA ASP A 473 14.78 39.55 -80.85
C ASP A 473 16.20 40.07 -80.43
N PRO A 474 16.70 39.97 -79.16
CA PRO A 474 16.65 38.73 -78.36
C PRO A 474 16.74 38.83 -76.80
N ALA A 475 16.63 37.64 -76.17
CA ALA A 475 17.53 37.08 -75.13
C ALA A 475 17.44 37.44 -73.61
N VAL A 476 17.35 36.35 -72.80
CA VAL A 476 18.22 36.01 -71.61
C VAL A 476 17.83 36.73 -70.28
N GLU A 477 17.88 36.20 -69.04
CA GLU A 477 18.45 35.01 -68.38
C GLU A 477 17.71 34.69 -67.05
N TRP A 478 18.15 33.60 -66.41
CA TRP A 478 17.72 32.97 -65.16
C TRP A 478 18.00 33.76 -63.87
N GLY A 479 17.30 33.42 -62.78
CA GLY A 479 17.67 33.78 -61.42
C GLY A 479 16.99 32.91 -60.37
N GLU A 480 17.78 32.06 -59.71
CA GLU A 480 17.48 31.31 -58.48
C GLU A 480 17.18 32.25 -57.29
N GLN A 481 16.55 31.74 -56.22
CA GLN A 481 17.24 31.48 -54.93
C GLN A 481 16.28 31.38 -53.71
N GLU A 482 16.32 30.19 -53.09
CA GLU A 482 16.38 29.81 -51.67
C GLU A 482 15.69 30.56 -50.51
N ASP A 483 15.20 29.69 -49.60
CA ASP A 483 15.24 29.72 -48.12
C ASP A 483 14.43 30.76 -47.33
N TYR A 484 13.36 30.32 -46.65
CA TYR A 484 13.39 29.66 -45.31
C TYR A 484 12.02 29.10 -44.93
#